data_AF-A0AAN9C947-F1
#
_entry.id   AF-A0AAN9C947-F1
#
_cell.length_a   1.000
_cell.length_b   1.000
_cell.length_c   1.000
_cell.angle_alpha   90.00
_cell.angle_beta   90.00
_cell.angle_gamma   90.00
#
_symmetry.space_group_name_H-M   'P 1'
#
loop_
_entity.id
_entity.type
_entity.pdbx_description
1 polymer ?
#
loop_
_entity_poly.entity_id
_entity_poly.type
_entity_poly.pdbx_seq_one_letter_code
_entity_poly.pdbx_strand_id
1 'polypeptide(L)'
;MAAGPTLVARRPSSHRLPRLRIHHSEEEDFETWEERLREEGEDVEEEGVQLFTNFVHEQVRAEDPVGARDIQILTPAGYANPMWAKAGRELRHMADIFAETAERRRVKQKASEVSTNISYEEFKDLLTELFAAGGITKERIVVLFYFCSDVAIRSLKRGAELCHQFLQWSVSFITERVCSWVRSHGGWGEVMCSSFNSLPRVLLLAGAIVIGFGVIKYINRT
;
A
#
# COMPACT_ATOMS: atom_id res chain seq x y z
N MET A 1 -9.99 71.26 73.49
CA MET A 1 -9.35 70.20 74.31
C MET A 1 -10.09 68.91 73.98
N ALA A 2 -9.52 67.81 73.51
CA ALA A 2 -8.14 67.42 73.24
C ALA A 2 -8.13 66.23 72.24
N ALA A 3 -7.00 66.09 71.54
CA ALA A 3 -6.33 64.87 71.09
C ALA A 3 -7.04 63.83 70.20
N GLY A 4 -6.43 63.55 69.04
CA GLY A 4 -6.72 62.41 68.16
C GLY A 4 -6.18 61.06 68.66
N PRO A 5 -6.35 60.00 67.87
CA PRO A 5 -5.18 59.19 67.52
C PRO A 5 -5.10 58.76 66.05
N THR A 6 -3.84 58.64 65.63
CA THR A 6 -3.26 58.10 64.39
C THR A 6 -3.41 56.57 64.28
N LEU A 7 -3.14 56.03 63.06
CA LEU A 7 -2.77 54.63 62.68
C LEU A 7 -3.95 53.79 62.14
N VAL A 8 -3.88 53.03 61.04
CA VAL A 8 -2.83 52.55 60.12
C VAL A 8 -3.51 52.12 58.82
N ALA A 9 -2.93 52.46 57.67
CA ALA A 9 -3.38 51.93 56.38
C ALA A 9 -3.07 50.42 56.26
N ARG A 10 -4.10 49.58 56.14
CA ARG A 10 -3.99 48.15 55.83
C ARG A 10 -3.59 47.97 54.36
N ARG A 11 -2.46 47.28 54.11
CA ARG A 11 -2.11 46.74 52.78
C ARG A 11 -3.12 45.66 52.37
N PRO A 12 -3.45 45.51 51.07
CA PRO A 12 -4.30 44.42 50.60
C PRO A 12 -3.53 43.11 50.60
N SER A 13 -4.14 42.08 51.19
CA SER A 13 -3.67 40.70 51.23
C SER A 13 -3.61 40.11 49.82
N SER A 14 -2.43 39.71 49.38
CA SER A 14 -2.25 38.91 48.17
C SER A 14 -2.89 37.53 48.38
N HIS A 15 -4.10 37.34 47.84
CA HIS A 15 -4.69 36.02 47.68
C HIS A 15 -3.82 35.23 46.68
N ARG A 16 -3.11 34.22 47.20
CA ARG A 16 -2.44 33.21 46.37
C ARG A 16 -3.51 32.44 45.62
N LEU A 17 -3.47 32.49 44.29
CA LEU A 17 -4.20 31.54 43.45
C LEU A 17 -3.72 30.12 43.78
N PRO A 18 -4.62 29.12 43.83
CA PRO A 18 -4.21 27.73 43.96
C PRO A 18 -3.35 27.37 42.76
N ARG A 19 -2.15 26.82 43.01
CA ARG A 19 -1.34 26.20 41.96
C ARG A 19 -2.17 25.05 41.39
N LEU A 20 -2.62 25.20 40.16
CA LEU A 20 -3.09 24.07 39.36
C LEU A 20 -1.93 23.07 39.33
N ARG A 21 -2.08 21.97 40.05
CA ARG A 21 -1.24 20.79 39.86
C ARG A 21 -1.67 20.22 38.52
N ILE A 22 -0.99 20.64 37.45
CA ILE A 22 -1.07 19.95 36.17
C ILE A 22 -0.50 18.56 36.45
N HIS A 23 -1.38 17.57 36.54
CA HIS A 23 -0.98 16.18 36.48
C HIS A 23 -0.39 15.98 35.09
N HIS A 24 0.86 15.51 35.02
CA HIS A 24 1.46 14.94 33.83
C HIS A 24 0.48 13.91 33.23
N SER A 25 -0.21 14.25 32.15
CA SER A 25 -1.01 13.33 31.32
C SER A 25 -0.68 13.45 29.84
N GLU A 26 0.42 14.15 29.50
CA GLU A 26 0.85 14.34 28.11
C GLU A 26 1.67 13.14 27.60
N GLU A 27 2.34 12.39 28.48
CA GLU A 27 3.13 11.20 28.09
C GLU A 27 2.26 9.98 27.80
N GLU A 28 1.19 9.74 28.57
CA GLU A 28 0.26 8.60 28.34
C GLU A 28 -0.58 8.77 27.06
N ASP A 29 -1.00 10.00 26.73
CA ASP A 29 -1.73 10.27 25.49
C ASP A 29 -0.78 10.12 24.28
N PHE A 30 0.52 10.40 24.48
CA PHE A 30 1.53 10.33 23.44
C PHE A 30 1.84 8.91 22.98
N GLU A 31 2.11 8.02 23.94
CA GLU A 31 2.35 6.60 23.65
C GLU A 31 1.11 5.94 23.01
N THR A 32 -0.09 6.32 23.46
CA THR A 32 -1.35 5.75 22.94
C THR A 32 -1.59 6.06 21.46
N TRP A 33 -1.25 7.27 20.99
CA TRP A 33 -1.43 7.61 19.57
C TRP A 33 -0.32 7.02 18.70
N GLU A 34 0.91 6.92 19.19
CA GLU A 34 2.00 6.24 18.46
C GLU A 34 1.68 4.75 18.26
N GLU A 35 1.17 4.09 19.31
CA GLU A 35 0.70 2.71 19.23
C GLU A 35 -0.46 2.57 18.25
N ARG A 36 -1.44 3.48 18.28
CA ARG A 36 -2.56 3.46 17.32
C ARG A 36 -2.09 3.67 15.87
N LEU A 37 -1.18 4.60 15.63
CA LEU A 37 -0.63 4.82 14.28
C LEU A 37 0.21 3.63 13.80
N ARG A 38 0.89 2.93 14.72
CA ARG A 38 1.62 1.69 14.43
C ARG A 38 0.65 0.57 14.08
N GLU A 39 -0.41 0.37 14.86
CA GLU A 39 -1.46 -0.61 14.60
C GLU A 39 -2.20 -0.32 13.29
N GLU A 40 -2.65 0.92 13.06
CA GLU A 40 -3.23 1.34 11.78
C GLU A 40 -2.23 1.15 10.62
N GLY A 41 -0.94 1.31 10.90
CA GLY A 41 0.12 1.07 9.94
C GLY A 41 0.27 -0.39 9.55
N GLU A 42 0.31 -1.27 10.55
CA GLU A 42 0.37 -2.72 10.42
C GLU A 42 -0.89 -3.26 9.74
N ASP A 43 -2.07 -2.75 10.08
CA ASP A 43 -3.35 -3.13 9.48
C ASP A 43 -3.39 -2.84 7.97
N VAL A 44 -2.92 -1.66 7.54
CA VAL A 44 -2.90 -1.30 6.10
C VAL A 44 -1.89 -2.16 5.33
N GLU A 45 -0.77 -2.51 5.95
CA GLU A 45 0.23 -3.38 5.36
C GLU A 45 -0.27 -4.82 5.25
N GLU A 46 -0.85 -5.36 6.32
CA GLU A 46 -1.43 -6.70 6.35
C GLU A 46 -2.60 -6.84 5.35
N GLU A 47 -3.50 -5.85 5.31
CA GLU A 47 -4.59 -5.83 4.33
C GLU A 47 -4.03 -5.84 2.90
N GLY A 48 -3.00 -5.03 2.60
CA GLY A 48 -2.36 -4.99 1.29
C GLY A 48 -1.72 -6.31 0.88
N VAL A 49 -1.07 -6.99 1.83
CA VAL A 49 -0.49 -8.33 1.62
C VAL A 49 -1.60 -9.36 1.33
N GLN A 50 -2.71 -9.33 2.08
CA GLN A 50 -3.81 -10.27 1.87
C GLN A 50 -4.56 -10.01 0.55
N LEU A 51 -4.75 -8.74 0.18
CA LEU A 51 -5.29 -8.37 -1.14
C LEU A 51 -4.43 -8.94 -2.27
N PHE A 52 -3.10 -8.77 -2.19
CA PHE A 52 -2.19 -9.26 -3.22
C PHE A 52 -2.10 -10.79 -3.26
N THR A 53 -1.95 -11.45 -2.10
CA THR A 53 -1.83 -12.92 -2.04
C THR A 53 -3.12 -13.62 -2.50
N ASN A 54 -4.30 -13.12 -2.10
CA ASN A 54 -5.57 -13.61 -2.61
C ASN A 54 -5.69 -13.42 -4.13
N PHE A 55 -5.25 -12.27 -4.64
CA PHE A 55 -5.22 -11.99 -6.08
C PHE A 55 -4.33 -12.99 -6.84
N VAL A 56 -3.10 -13.23 -6.37
CA VAL A 56 -2.15 -14.16 -7.00
C VAL A 56 -2.72 -15.58 -7.01
N HIS A 57 -3.32 -16.02 -5.90
CA HIS A 57 -3.94 -17.34 -5.83
C HIS A 57 -5.02 -17.55 -6.90
N GLU A 58 -5.87 -16.54 -7.13
CA GLU A 58 -6.86 -16.58 -8.21
C GLU A 58 -6.21 -16.65 -9.59
N GLN A 59 -5.14 -15.88 -9.83
CA GLN A 59 -4.42 -15.92 -11.11
C GLN A 59 -3.77 -17.30 -11.35
N VAL A 60 -3.16 -17.90 -10.34
CA VAL A 60 -2.56 -19.25 -10.47
C VAL A 60 -3.61 -20.29 -10.79
N ARG A 61 -4.78 -20.24 -10.13
CA ARG A 61 -5.90 -21.15 -10.45
C ARG A 61 -6.43 -21.00 -11.86
N ALA A 62 -6.41 -19.78 -12.41
CA ALA A 62 -6.83 -19.51 -13.77
C ALA A 62 -5.81 -19.99 -14.82
N GLU A 63 -4.50 -19.88 -14.54
CA GLU A 63 -3.45 -20.13 -15.53
C GLU A 63 -2.78 -21.50 -15.45
N ASP A 64 -2.54 -22.04 -14.25
CA ASP A 64 -1.86 -23.33 -14.06
C ASP A 64 -2.47 -24.13 -12.90
N PRO A 65 -3.59 -24.83 -13.14
CA PRO A 65 -4.29 -25.61 -12.11
C PRO A 65 -3.46 -26.77 -11.54
N VAL A 66 -2.42 -27.21 -12.23
CA VAL A 66 -1.56 -28.34 -11.83
C VAL A 66 -0.38 -27.81 -11.00
N GLY A 67 0.29 -26.76 -11.46
CA GLY A 67 1.35 -26.07 -10.70
C GLY A 67 0.85 -25.43 -9.39
N ALA A 68 -0.44 -25.06 -9.33
CA ALA A 68 -1.10 -24.59 -8.11
C ALA A 68 -1.01 -25.57 -6.93
N ARG A 69 -0.90 -26.88 -7.18
CA ARG A 69 -0.89 -27.92 -6.14
C ARG A 69 0.45 -28.04 -5.41
N ASP A 70 1.54 -27.67 -6.08
CA ASP A 70 2.89 -27.74 -5.53
C ASP A 70 3.26 -26.47 -4.75
N ILE A 71 2.45 -25.41 -4.85
CA ILE A 71 2.66 -24.12 -4.18
C ILE A 71 1.64 -24.00 -3.03
N GLN A 72 1.90 -24.69 -1.91
CA GLN A 72 1.09 -24.55 -0.68
C GLN A 72 1.00 -23.08 -0.19
N ILE A 73 1.96 -22.25 -0.61
CA ILE A 73 2.11 -20.82 -0.30
C ILE A 73 0.99 -19.94 -0.87
N LEU A 74 0.18 -20.46 -1.80
CA LEU A 74 -0.94 -19.73 -2.39
C LEU A 74 -2.30 -20.17 -1.86
N THR A 75 -2.39 -20.84 -0.72
CA THR A 75 -3.73 -21.10 -0.15
C THR A 75 -4.43 -19.77 0.13
N PRO A 76 -5.66 -19.52 -0.36
CA PRO A 76 -6.34 -18.27 -0.10
C PRO A 76 -6.61 -18.21 1.39
N ALA A 77 -5.96 -17.27 2.08
CA ALA A 77 -6.14 -17.09 3.51
C ALA A 77 -7.54 -16.51 3.84
N GLY A 78 -8.25 -16.01 2.81
CA GLY A 78 -9.39 -15.13 3.03
C GLY A 78 -8.89 -13.78 3.54
N TYR A 79 -9.71 -13.11 4.35
CA TYR A 79 -9.30 -11.89 5.04
C TYR A 79 -9.29 -12.15 6.54
N ALA A 80 -8.18 -11.83 7.22
CA ALA A 80 -8.08 -11.91 8.67
C ALA A 80 -9.11 -10.99 9.34
N ASN A 81 -9.32 -9.81 8.76
CA ASN A 81 -10.37 -8.89 9.14
C ASN A 81 -11.54 -8.92 8.12
N PRO A 82 -12.77 -9.26 8.54
CA PRO A 82 -13.94 -9.27 7.66
C PRO A 82 -14.24 -7.92 6.98
N MET A 83 -13.78 -6.81 7.54
CA MET A 83 -13.98 -5.47 6.95
C MET A 83 -13.22 -5.30 5.63
N TRP A 84 -12.05 -5.94 5.49
CA TRP A 84 -11.19 -5.87 4.29
C TRP A 84 -11.83 -6.54 3.07
N ALA A 85 -12.82 -7.40 3.29
CA ALA A 85 -13.53 -8.08 2.22
C ALA A 85 -14.19 -7.12 1.22
N LYS A 86 -14.53 -5.88 1.64
CA LYS A 86 -15.09 -4.88 0.73
C LYS A 86 -14.05 -4.41 -0.30
N ALA A 87 -12.86 -4.00 0.16
CA ALA A 87 -11.77 -3.61 -0.73
C ALA A 87 -11.37 -4.75 -1.67
N GLY A 88 -11.35 -5.98 -1.14
CA GLY A 88 -11.11 -7.19 -1.92
C GLY A 88 -12.09 -7.42 -3.07
N ARG A 89 -13.40 -7.23 -2.81
CA ARG A 89 -14.42 -7.36 -3.85
C ARG A 89 -14.28 -6.29 -4.94
N GLU A 90 -14.02 -5.04 -4.56
CA GLU A 90 -13.81 -3.96 -5.53
C GLU A 90 -12.55 -4.19 -6.37
N LEU A 91 -11.45 -4.64 -5.75
CA LEU A 91 -10.22 -5.03 -6.46
C LEU A 91 -10.52 -6.10 -7.51
N ARG A 92 -11.24 -7.16 -7.11
CA ARG A 92 -11.61 -8.26 -8.00
C ARG A 92 -12.46 -7.78 -9.16
N HIS A 93 -13.47 -6.96 -8.89
CA HIS A 93 -14.33 -6.40 -9.92
C HIS A 93 -13.55 -5.57 -10.94
N MET A 94 -12.65 -4.70 -10.48
CA MET A 94 -11.77 -3.92 -11.35
C MET A 94 -10.82 -4.81 -12.16
N ALA A 95 -10.31 -5.87 -11.54
CA ALA A 95 -9.45 -6.84 -12.19
C ALA A 95 -10.17 -7.61 -13.30
N ASP A 96 -11.41 -8.05 -13.06
CA ASP A 96 -12.25 -8.69 -14.10
C ASP A 96 -12.46 -7.78 -15.30
N ILE A 97 -12.79 -6.50 -15.08
CA ILE A 97 -12.92 -5.52 -16.15
C ILE A 97 -11.60 -5.34 -16.90
N PHE A 98 -10.49 -5.21 -16.16
CA PHE A 98 -9.18 -5.03 -16.77
C PHE A 98 -8.74 -6.25 -17.57
N ALA A 99 -9.09 -7.47 -17.13
CA ALA A 99 -8.70 -8.73 -17.78
C ALA A 99 -9.12 -8.80 -19.25
N GLU A 100 -10.25 -8.18 -19.61
CA GLU A 100 -10.82 -8.18 -20.96
C GLU A 100 -10.18 -7.14 -21.91
N THR A 101 -9.32 -6.28 -21.38
CA THR A 101 -8.75 -5.14 -22.12
C THR A 101 -7.55 -5.51 -23.00
N ALA A 102 -7.23 -4.68 -24.00
CA ALA A 102 -6.00 -4.83 -24.78
C ALA A 102 -4.75 -4.51 -23.94
N GLU A 103 -4.94 -3.69 -22.93
CA GLU A 103 -3.96 -3.19 -21.99
C GLU A 103 -3.43 -4.31 -21.11
N ARG A 104 -4.33 -5.16 -20.60
CA ARG A 104 -3.96 -6.37 -19.91
C ARG A 104 -3.01 -7.26 -20.73
N ARG A 105 -3.26 -7.41 -22.04
CA ARG A 105 -2.37 -8.18 -22.92
C ARG A 105 -0.97 -7.57 -23.02
N ARG A 106 -0.87 -6.24 -23.06
CA ARG A 106 0.42 -5.53 -23.05
C ARG A 106 1.15 -5.71 -21.72
N VAL A 107 0.44 -5.64 -20.59
CA VAL A 107 1.01 -5.92 -19.26
C VAL A 107 1.57 -7.34 -19.22
N LYS A 108 0.83 -8.34 -19.72
CA LYS A 108 1.28 -9.73 -19.78
C LYS A 108 2.54 -9.89 -20.63
N GLN A 109 2.57 -9.24 -21.78
CA GLN A 109 3.74 -9.23 -22.66
C GLN A 109 4.95 -8.62 -21.94
N LYS A 110 4.79 -7.48 -21.26
CA LYS A 110 5.88 -6.85 -20.51
C LYS A 110 6.39 -7.70 -19.35
N ALA A 111 5.49 -8.32 -18.59
CA ALA A 111 5.89 -9.29 -17.56
C ALA A 111 6.69 -10.48 -18.13
N SER A 112 6.44 -10.87 -19.38
CA SER A 112 7.19 -11.92 -20.07
C SER A 112 8.61 -11.51 -20.48
N GLU A 113 8.85 -10.20 -20.67
CA GLU A 113 10.15 -9.63 -21.05
C GLU A 113 11.10 -9.46 -19.84
N VAL A 114 10.58 -9.56 -18.61
CA VAL A 114 11.37 -9.43 -17.39
C VAL A 114 12.39 -10.59 -17.29
N SER A 115 13.67 -10.24 -17.21
CA SER A 115 14.74 -11.22 -16.98
C SER A 115 14.60 -11.86 -15.61
N THR A 116 14.98 -13.13 -15.48
CA THR A 116 14.96 -13.83 -14.18
C THR A 116 16.25 -13.67 -13.39
N ASN A 117 17.21 -12.91 -13.90
CA ASN A 117 18.49 -12.64 -13.25
C ASN A 117 18.59 -11.16 -12.82
N ILE A 118 17.45 -10.48 -12.68
CA ILE A 118 17.43 -9.10 -12.22
C ILE A 118 17.58 -9.04 -10.70
N SER A 119 18.07 -7.92 -10.19
CA SER A 119 18.08 -7.62 -8.75
C SER A 119 16.72 -7.12 -8.26
N TYR A 120 16.55 -7.04 -6.93
CA TYR A 120 15.37 -6.43 -6.34
C TYR A 120 15.26 -4.95 -6.72
N GLU A 121 16.37 -4.22 -6.75
CA GLU A 121 16.45 -2.80 -7.11
C GLU A 121 15.99 -2.58 -8.56
N GLU A 122 16.47 -3.40 -9.50
CA GLU A 122 16.02 -3.35 -10.89
C GLU A 122 14.53 -3.66 -11.01
N PHE A 123 14.02 -4.65 -10.26
CA PHE A 123 12.59 -4.96 -10.22
C PHE A 123 11.79 -3.79 -9.64
N LYS A 124 12.24 -3.20 -8.52
CA LYS A 124 11.63 -2.05 -7.85
C LYS A 124 11.62 -0.81 -8.73
N ASP A 125 12.65 -0.59 -9.54
CA ASP A 125 12.69 0.49 -10.52
C ASP A 125 11.61 0.28 -11.58
N LEU A 126 11.48 -0.93 -12.14
CA LEU A 126 10.41 -1.27 -13.08
C LEU A 126 9.01 -1.03 -12.48
N LEU A 127 8.81 -1.36 -11.20
CA LEU A 127 7.53 -1.11 -10.53
C LEU A 127 7.31 0.37 -10.23
N THR A 128 8.36 1.12 -9.89
CA THR A 128 8.28 2.57 -9.62
C THR A 128 7.87 3.35 -10.87
N GLU A 129 8.34 2.91 -12.03
CA GLU A 129 8.00 3.50 -13.34
C GLU A 129 6.50 3.52 -13.62
N LEU A 130 5.75 2.51 -13.16
CA LEU A 130 4.30 2.45 -13.29
C LEU A 130 3.59 3.69 -12.72
N PHE A 131 4.20 4.33 -11.71
CA PHE A 131 3.64 5.46 -11.00
C PHE A 131 4.25 6.81 -11.40
N ALA A 132 5.29 6.84 -12.25
CA ALA A 132 6.03 8.06 -12.57
C ALA A 132 5.15 9.17 -13.20
N ALA A 133 4.26 8.80 -14.13
CA ALA A 133 3.45 9.76 -14.91
C ALA A 133 2.10 10.10 -14.26
N GLY A 134 1.95 10.02 -12.94
CA GLY A 134 0.67 10.36 -12.30
C GLY A 134 0.40 9.74 -10.93
N GLY A 135 1.42 9.25 -10.24
CA GLY A 135 1.30 8.70 -8.90
C GLY A 135 0.54 7.38 -8.82
N ILE A 136 0.20 7.00 -7.60
CA ILE A 136 -0.56 5.78 -7.26
C ILE A 136 -2.05 6.07 -7.41
N THR A 137 -2.77 5.15 -8.05
CA THR A 137 -4.23 5.14 -8.23
C THR A 137 -4.71 3.70 -8.13
N LYS A 138 -5.97 3.46 -7.76
CA LYS A 138 -6.53 2.10 -7.66
C LYS A 138 -6.40 1.31 -8.96
N GLU A 139 -6.53 1.95 -10.12
CA GLU A 139 -6.34 1.32 -11.43
C GLU A 139 -4.88 0.91 -11.65
N ARG A 140 -3.91 1.76 -11.29
CA ARG A 140 -2.49 1.40 -11.36
C ARG A 140 -2.12 0.31 -10.36
N ILE A 141 -2.79 0.24 -9.21
CA ILE A 141 -2.63 -0.88 -8.27
C ILE A 141 -3.09 -2.19 -8.91
N VAL A 142 -4.23 -2.20 -9.62
CA VAL A 142 -4.67 -3.39 -10.38
C VAL A 142 -3.64 -3.80 -11.44
N VAL A 143 -3.08 -2.83 -12.18
CA VAL A 143 -2.01 -3.08 -13.15
C VAL A 143 -0.76 -3.67 -12.47
N LEU A 144 -0.36 -3.12 -11.32
CA LEU A 144 0.76 -3.62 -10.52
C LEU A 144 0.53 -5.08 -10.12
N PHE A 145 -0.65 -5.41 -9.60
CA PHE A 145 -0.98 -6.75 -9.13
C PHE A 145 -0.92 -7.77 -10.26
N TYR A 146 -1.46 -7.42 -11.45
CA TYR A 146 -1.31 -8.26 -12.64
C TYR A 146 0.14 -8.41 -13.06
N PHE A 147 0.92 -7.34 -13.11
CA PHE A 147 2.31 -7.39 -13.54
C PHE A 147 3.14 -8.29 -12.60
N CYS A 148 3.04 -8.07 -11.29
CA CYS A 148 3.77 -8.84 -10.28
C CYS A 148 3.37 -10.32 -10.29
N SER A 149 2.07 -10.62 -10.36
CA SER A 149 1.58 -12.00 -10.46
C SER A 149 2.05 -12.68 -11.75
N ASP A 150 1.97 -12.01 -12.90
CA ASP A 150 2.43 -12.57 -14.18
C ASP A 150 3.94 -12.91 -14.15
N VAL A 151 4.77 -12.04 -13.57
CA VAL A 151 6.21 -12.28 -13.43
C VAL A 151 6.46 -13.50 -12.52
N ALA A 152 5.81 -13.54 -11.36
CA ALA A 152 5.94 -14.64 -10.41
C ALA A 152 5.47 -15.98 -11.01
N ILE A 153 4.26 -16.03 -11.57
CA ILE A 153 3.68 -17.24 -12.15
C ILE A 153 4.52 -17.75 -13.31
N ARG A 154 5.00 -16.87 -14.20
CA ARG A 154 5.89 -17.27 -15.28
C ARG A 154 7.20 -17.86 -14.76
N SER A 155 7.71 -17.32 -13.66
CA SER A 155 8.98 -17.77 -13.08
C SER A 155 8.93 -19.18 -12.50
N LEU A 156 7.73 -19.72 -12.21
CA LEU A 156 7.53 -21.12 -11.81
C LEU A 156 8.14 -22.12 -12.80
N LYS A 157 8.16 -21.79 -14.10
CA LYS A 157 8.79 -22.61 -15.14
C LYS A 157 10.30 -22.80 -14.93
N ARG A 158 10.95 -21.93 -14.14
CA ARG A 158 12.36 -22.02 -13.79
C ARG A 158 12.60 -22.53 -12.36
N GLY A 159 11.54 -22.67 -11.56
CA GLY A 159 11.59 -23.19 -10.20
C GLY A 159 10.69 -22.41 -9.23
N ALA A 160 10.19 -23.10 -8.21
CA ALA A 160 9.34 -22.50 -7.19
C ALA A 160 10.06 -21.40 -6.39
N GLU A 161 11.34 -21.57 -6.07
CA GLU A 161 12.16 -20.57 -5.35
C GLU A 161 12.16 -19.20 -6.03
N LEU A 162 12.26 -19.17 -7.36
CA LEU A 162 12.26 -17.92 -8.11
C LEU A 162 10.87 -17.25 -8.07
N CYS A 163 9.80 -18.04 -8.10
CA CYS A 163 8.44 -17.51 -7.89
C CYS A 163 8.30 -16.89 -6.51
N HIS A 164 8.76 -17.58 -5.46
CA HIS A 164 8.76 -17.04 -4.11
C HIS A 164 9.54 -15.75 -4.00
N GLN A 165 10.71 -15.67 -4.62
CA GLN A 165 11.51 -14.45 -4.65
C GLN A 165 10.74 -13.27 -5.27
N PHE A 166 10.12 -13.46 -6.44
CA PHE A 166 9.33 -12.38 -7.06
C PHE A 166 8.09 -12.00 -6.26
N LEU A 167 7.41 -12.96 -5.61
CA LEU A 167 6.28 -12.66 -4.72
C LEU A 167 6.74 -11.87 -3.48
N GLN A 168 7.87 -12.23 -2.89
CA GLN A 168 8.46 -11.50 -1.76
C GLN A 168 8.83 -10.08 -2.16
N TRP A 169 9.51 -9.89 -3.28
CA TRP A 169 9.83 -8.55 -3.79
C TRP A 169 8.59 -7.72 -4.10
N SER A 170 7.53 -8.36 -4.61
CA SER A 170 6.25 -7.70 -4.87
C SER A 170 5.61 -7.23 -3.56
N VAL A 171 5.57 -8.10 -2.55
CA VAL A 171 5.06 -7.77 -1.21
C VAL A 171 5.87 -6.62 -0.60
N SER A 172 7.21 -6.68 -0.62
CA SER A 172 8.06 -5.60 -0.12
C SER A 172 7.78 -4.27 -0.81
N PHE A 173 7.63 -4.27 -2.14
CA PHE A 173 7.27 -3.05 -2.86
C PHE A 173 5.89 -2.53 -2.47
N ILE A 174 4.90 -3.41 -2.36
CA ILE A 174 3.53 -3.06 -1.98
C ILE A 174 3.51 -2.44 -0.58
N THR A 175 4.15 -3.07 0.41
CA THR A 175 4.17 -2.53 1.79
C THR A 175 4.94 -1.22 1.87
N GLU A 176 6.14 -1.14 1.27
CA GLU A 176 6.99 0.06 1.33
C GLU A 176 6.39 1.27 0.61
N ARG A 177 5.71 1.07 -0.53
CA ARG A 177 5.30 2.17 -1.41
C ARG A 177 3.79 2.33 -1.50
N VAL A 178 3.08 1.24 -1.78
CA VAL A 178 1.63 1.29 -2.00
C VAL A 178 0.91 1.49 -0.67
N CYS A 179 1.19 0.67 0.34
CA CYS A 179 0.58 0.79 1.66
C CYS A 179 0.92 2.11 2.34
N SER A 180 2.15 2.61 2.19
CA SER A 180 2.53 3.97 2.62
C SER A 180 1.62 5.05 2.03
N TRP A 181 1.35 4.98 0.72
CA TRP A 181 0.42 5.91 0.07
C TRP A 181 -1.03 5.68 0.51
N VAL A 182 -1.49 4.43 0.55
CA VAL A 182 -2.86 4.05 0.94
C VAL A 182 -3.19 4.54 2.35
N ARG A 183 -2.24 4.44 3.29
CA ARG A 183 -2.38 4.97 4.65
C ARG A 183 -2.72 6.47 4.65
N SER A 184 -2.02 7.25 3.83
CA SER A 184 -2.30 8.69 3.69
C SER A 184 -3.62 9.01 2.97
N HIS A 185 -4.31 8.01 2.41
CA HIS A 185 -5.55 8.15 1.66
C HIS A 185 -6.73 7.41 2.33
N GLY A 186 -6.64 7.15 3.65
CA GLY A 186 -7.75 6.60 4.43
C GLY A 186 -7.88 5.07 4.39
N GLY A 187 -6.82 4.37 3.99
CA GLY A 187 -6.79 2.91 3.95
C GLY A 187 -7.35 2.31 2.66
N TRP A 188 -7.23 1.00 2.51
CA TRP A 188 -7.63 0.30 1.29
C TRP A 188 -9.11 0.37 1.00
N GLY A 189 -9.95 0.36 2.05
CA GLY A 189 -11.39 0.55 1.93
C GLY A 189 -11.75 1.83 1.19
N GLU A 190 -11.12 2.95 1.55
CA GLU A 190 -11.36 4.25 0.90
C GLU A 190 -10.76 4.29 -0.50
N VAL A 191 -9.49 3.89 -0.65
CA VAL A 191 -8.80 3.87 -1.95
C VAL A 191 -9.54 3.05 -2.99
N MET A 192 -9.94 1.83 -2.65
CA MET A 192 -10.57 0.90 -3.60
C MET A 192 -12.04 1.27 -3.87
N CYS A 193 -12.77 1.74 -2.86
CA CYS A 193 -14.19 2.08 -3.00
C CYS A 193 -14.43 3.53 -3.48
N SER A 194 -13.40 4.36 -3.56
CA SER A 194 -13.51 5.75 -4.01
C SER A 194 -14.19 5.85 -5.38
N SER A 195 -15.15 6.76 -5.52
CA SER A 195 -15.89 6.94 -6.76
C SER A 195 -14.97 7.44 -7.87
N PHE A 196 -15.15 6.90 -9.07
CA PHE A 196 -14.38 7.33 -10.24
C PHE A 196 -14.62 8.82 -10.51
N ASN A 197 -13.57 9.64 -10.46
CA ASN A 197 -13.59 10.89 -11.22
C ASN A 197 -13.51 10.49 -12.70
N SER A 198 -14.67 10.50 -13.35
CA SER A 198 -14.81 10.18 -14.77
C SER A 198 -14.01 11.15 -15.65
N LEU A 199 -12.85 10.69 -16.15
CA LEU A 199 -12.25 11.12 -17.40
C LEU A 199 -11.56 9.89 -18.06
N PRO A 200 -11.64 9.74 -19.39
CA PRO A 200 -11.88 8.46 -20.03
C PRO A 200 -10.64 7.57 -20.06
N ARG A 201 -10.93 6.28 -20.26
CA ARG A 201 -10.11 5.07 -20.58
C ARG A 201 -8.77 5.25 -21.34
N VAL A 202 -8.41 6.45 -21.77
CA VAL A 202 -7.21 6.83 -22.53
C VAL A 202 -6.02 7.20 -21.64
N LEU A 203 -6.23 7.75 -20.43
CA LEU A 203 -5.11 8.15 -19.54
C LEU A 203 -4.48 6.96 -18.78
N LEU A 204 -5.16 5.83 -18.72
CA LEU A 204 -4.62 4.58 -18.17
C LEU A 204 -3.44 4.00 -18.98
N LEU A 205 -3.16 4.56 -20.17
CA LEU A 205 -2.33 3.92 -21.17
C LEU A 205 -1.02 4.62 -21.54
N ALA A 206 -0.93 5.94 -21.41
CA ALA A 206 0.28 6.63 -21.84
C ALA A 206 1.46 6.42 -20.86
N GLY A 207 1.19 6.31 -19.56
CA GLY A 207 2.23 6.14 -18.53
C GLY A 207 2.82 4.73 -18.45
N ALA A 208 2.00 3.69 -18.62
CA ALA A 208 2.41 2.30 -18.39
C ALA A 208 3.25 1.67 -19.52
N ILE A 209 3.35 2.31 -20.70
CA ILE A 209 3.94 1.70 -21.90
C ILE A 209 5.29 2.33 -22.30
N VAL A 210 5.61 3.56 -21.87
CA VAL A 210 6.78 4.29 -22.40
C VAL A 210 8.12 3.87 -21.76
N ILE A 211 8.15 3.35 -20.54
CA ILE A 211 9.42 3.29 -19.77
C ILE A 211 10.18 1.96 -19.92
N GLY A 212 9.49 0.85 -20.21
CA GLY A 212 10.13 -0.43 -20.52
C GLY A 212 11.05 -0.41 -21.75
N PHE A 213 10.89 0.52 -22.70
CA PHE A 213 11.85 0.66 -23.81
C PHE A 213 13.19 1.27 -23.38
N GLY A 214 13.22 2.09 -22.32
CA GLY A 214 14.43 2.72 -21.80
C GLY A 214 15.28 1.75 -20.98
N VAL A 215 14.66 1.08 -20.00
CA VAL A 215 15.37 0.20 -19.05
C VAL A 215 15.76 -1.14 -19.65
N ILE A 216 14.89 -1.80 -20.43
CA ILE A 216 15.25 -3.07 -21.10
C ILE A 216 16.41 -2.85 -22.09
N LYS A 217 16.50 -1.66 -22.71
CA LYS A 217 17.63 -1.33 -23.59
C LYS A 217 18.87 -0.84 -22.85
N TYR A 218 18.74 -0.34 -21.63
CA TYR A 218 19.85 0.12 -20.78
C TYR A 218 20.54 -1.06 -20.07
N ILE A 219 19.76 -2.00 -19.52
CA ILE A 219 20.27 -3.23 -18.89
C ILE A 219 20.94 -4.16 -19.92
N ASN A 220 20.41 -4.26 -21.15
CA ASN A 220 21.06 -5.03 -22.22
C ASN A 220 22.28 -4.34 -22.85
N ARG A 221 22.60 -3.08 -22.48
CA ARG A 221 23.73 -2.31 -23.04
C ARG A 221 24.91 -2.14 -22.09
N THR A 222 24.79 -2.57 -20.84
CA THR A 222 25.85 -2.49 -19.82
C THR A 222 26.36 -3.89 -19.54
#